data_AF-A0A7X6TEW7-F1
#
_entry.id   AF-A0A7X6TEW7-F1
#
_cell.length_a   1.000
_cell.length_b   1.000
_cell.length_c   1.000
_cell.angle_alpha   90.00
_cell.angle_beta   90.00
_cell.angle_gamma   90.00
#
_symmetry.space_group_name_H-M   'P 1'
#
loop_
_entity.id
_entity.type
_entity.pdbx_description
1 polymer ?
#
loop_
_entity_poly.entity_id
_entity_poly.type
_entity_poly.pdbx_seq_one_letter_code
_entity_poly.pdbx_strand_id
1 'polypeptide(L)' 'STLLEQAFIKDGKISVAQYLKSVDKDLAPVDFKRVTLNQE' A
#
# COMPACT_ATOMS: atom_id res chain seq x y z
N SER A 1 -9.11 -6.39 -2.05
CA SER A 1 -8.44 -5.65 -0.97
C SER A 1 -7.01 -6.14 -0.81
N THR A 2 -6.03 -5.58 -1.53
CA THR A 2 -4.67 -6.15 -1.53
C THR A 2 -3.53 -5.14 -1.43
N LEU A 3 -3.79 -3.82 -1.45
CA LEU A 3 -2.73 -2.80 -1.31
C LEU A 3 -2.53 -2.34 0.15
N LEU A 4 -3.64 -2.03 0.83
CA LEU A 4 -3.61 -1.39 2.16
C LEU A 4 -3.08 -2.29 3.29
N GLU A 5 -3.31 -3.59 3.18
CA GLU A 5 -2.92 -4.59 4.19
C GLU A 5 -1.47 -5.07 4.01
N GLN A 6 -0.79 -4.67 2.92
CA GLN A 6 0.59 -5.08 2.68
C GLN A 6 1.54 -4.40 3.66
N ALA A 7 2.60 -5.12 4.05
CA ALA A 7 3.71 -4.53 4.77
C ALA A 7 4.35 -3.42 3.92
N PHE A 8 4.62 -2.28 4.54
CA PHE A 8 5.26 -1.16 3.89
C PHE A 8 6.75 -1.48 3.65
N ILE A 9 7.21 -1.46 2.41
CA ILE A 9 8.56 -1.94 2.05
C ILE A 9 9.68 -1.16 2.77
N LYS A 10 9.46 0.13 3.04
CA LYS A 10 10.44 0.97 3.77
C LYS A 10 10.41 0.75 5.29
N ASP A 11 9.30 0.26 5.83
CA ASP A 11 9.14 -0.06 7.24
C ASP A 11 8.26 -1.31 7.35
N GLY A 12 8.91 -2.48 7.27
CA GLY A 12 8.25 -3.79 7.23
C GLY A 12 7.48 -4.16 8.51
N LYS A 13 7.42 -3.27 9.50
CA LYS A 13 6.65 -3.44 10.74
C LYS A 13 5.24 -2.83 10.65
N ILE A 14 5.00 -1.94 9.70
CA ILE A 14 3.71 -1.26 9.52
C ILE A 14 3.10 -1.62 8.17
N SER A 15 1.77 -1.52 8.07
CA SER A 15 1.08 -1.67 6.79
C SER A 15 1.08 -0.39 5.97
N VAL A 16 0.83 -0.50 4.66
CA VAL A 16 0.66 0.66 3.76
C VAL A 16 -0.46 1.58 4.28
N ALA A 17 -1.55 1.04 4.84
CA ALA A 17 -2.61 1.82 5.47
C ALA A 17 -2.15 2.60 6.71
N GLN A 18 -1.33 1.99 7.55
CA GLN A 18 -0.78 2.64 8.75
C GLN A 18 0.18 3.77 8.38
N TYR A 19 0.98 3.58 7.32
CA TYR A 19 1.86 4.62 6.79
C TYR A 19 1.07 5.80 6.23
N LEU A 20 0.05 5.57 5.40
CA LEU A 20 -0.73 6.68 4.82
C LEU A 20 -1.36 7.57 5.91
N LYS A 21 -1.89 6.95 6.97
CA LYS A 21 -2.47 7.66 8.14
C LYS A 21 -1.45 8.46 8.97
N SER A 22 -0.17 8.07 8.97
CA SER A 22 0.87 8.80 9.69
C SER A 22 1.33 10.05 8.94
N VAL A 23 1.14 10.07 7.61
CA VAL A 23 1.40 11.23 6.76
C VAL A 23 0.22 12.21 6.81
N ASP A 24 -1.00 11.72 6.60
CA ASP A 24 -2.23 12.51 6.64
C ASP A 24 -3.43 11.59 6.90
N LYS A 25 -4.38 12.02 7.76
CA LYS A 25 -5.53 11.20 8.14
C LYS A 25 -6.54 11.02 7.01
N ASP A 26 -6.60 11.97 6.08
CA ASP A 26 -7.56 11.98 4.97
C ASP A 26 -6.96 11.43 3.67
N LEU A 27 -5.71 10.98 3.69
CA LEU A 27 -5.01 10.44 2.53
C LEU A 27 -5.48 9.01 2.21
N ALA A 28 -6.23 8.88 1.12
CA ALA A 28 -6.73 7.61 0.62
C ALA A 28 -6.13 7.27 -0.76
N PRO A 29 -5.75 6.00 -1.01
CA PRO A 29 -5.38 5.56 -2.34
C PRO A 29 -6.62 5.52 -3.24
N VAL A 30 -6.54 6.20 -4.38
CA VAL A 30 -7.67 6.33 -5.32
C VAL A 30 -7.72 5.16 -6.31
N ASP A 31 -6.57 4.69 -6.78
CA ASP A 31 -6.47 3.56 -7.69
C ASP A 31 -5.06 2.93 -7.64
N PHE A 32 -4.92 1.66 -8.03
CA PHE A 32 -3.62 1.03 -8.23
C PHE A 32 -3.65 -0.02 -9.34
N LYS A 33 -2.58 -0.07 -10.13
CA LYS A 33 -2.39 -1.07 -11.18
C LYS A 33 -1.04 -1.75 -11.00
N ARG A 34 -1.05 -3.07 -10.75
CA ARG A 34 0.16 -3.90 -10.76
C ARG A 34 0.29 -4.57 -12.12
N VAL A 35 1.41 -4.36 -12.81
CA VAL A 35 1.73 -5.05 -14.07
C VAL A 35 2.99 -5.87 -13.84
N THR A 36 2.92 -7.16 -14.18
CA THR A 36 4.06 -8.08 -14.12
C THR A 36 4.22 -8.69 -15.52
N LEU A 37 5.44 -8.72 -16.06
CA LEU A 37 5.69 -9.49 -17.28
C LEU A 37 5.64 -10.98 -16.93
N ASN A 38 4.83 -11.75 -17.67
CA ASN A 38 4.60 -13.19 -17.49
C ASN A 38 3.88 -13.55 -16.19
N GLN A 39 2.62 -13.11 -16.04
CA GLN A 39 1.77 -13.58 -14.95
C GLN A 39 1.25 -14.99 -15.33
N GLU A 40 1.82 -16.03 -14.71
CA GLU A 40 1.38 -17.43 -14.85
C GLU A 40 -0.09 -17.62 -14.43
#